data_AF-A0A1R0L838-F1
#
_entry.id   AF-A0A1R0L838-F1
#
_cell.length_a   1.000
_cell.length_b   1.000
_cell.length_c   1.000
_cell.angle_alpha   90.00
_cell.angle_beta   90.00
_cell.angle_gamma   90.00
#
_symmetry.space_group_name_H-M   'P 1'
#
loop_
_entity.id
_entity.type
_entity.pdbx_description
1 polymer ?
#
loop_
_entity_poly.entity_id
_entity_poly.type
_entity_poly.pdbx_seq_one_letter_code
_entity_poly.pdbx_strand_id
1 'polypeptide(L)'
;MPLTIPSDALPTRIGTEILNLLLPHHRTTGRAPVPAPAEAFHHQLRRITDFVHEGAPVVFTLPGFPCKSPNPAKVLGHLPDQGERLSLTFLNTLCTEIERIYPPGARVIICSDGHVFGDLIHVPDHHIDAYADDLRIQMAQLGLDRLSVFDLRDILGDLPHDTKRARVHDRYAPALDALRTEVRADDQALALYRGITRFLVEDTSDWTGTRSALQRSCRQRAYGVIQRSRAWGDLIAEHHPHAVRLSIHPQPVGGPKFGIRLLDARDAWTTPWHSAALHRADGTWTLMPRAAAARLGHLIQQDGRPSHFVHN
;
A
#
# COMPACT_ATOMS: atom_id res chain seq x y z
N MET A 1 -29.20 -4.62 11.24
CA MET A 1 -28.96 -3.64 10.15
C MET A 1 -29.51 -4.23 8.86
N PRO A 2 -30.21 -3.47 8.02
CA PRO A 2 -30.67 -4.00 6.74
C PRO A 2 -29.45 -4.27 5.86
N LEU A 3 -29.36 -5.49 5.33
CA LEU A 3 -28.44 -5.85 4.26
C LEU A 3 -28.71 -4.93 3.08
N THR A 4 -27.79 -4.01 2.80
CA THR A 4 -27.80 -3.19 1.59
C THR A 4 -27.76 -4.14 0.39
N ILE A 5 -28.90 -4.25 -0.31
CA ILE A 5 -29.01 -5.03 -1.54
C ILE A 5 -27.98 -4.46 -2.52
N PRO A 6 -27.15 -5.29 -3.15
CA PRO A 6 -26.21 -4.81 -4.13
C PRO A 6 -26.95 -4.10 -5.27
N SER A 7 -26.70 -2.79 -5.44
CA SER A 7 -27.13 -2.00 -6.59
C SER A 7 -26.63 -2.66 -7.89
N ASP A 8 -27.57 -3.00 -8.77
CA ASP A 8 -27.35 -3.59 -10.10
C ASP A 8 -27.17 -2.50 -11.17
N ALA A 9 -26.63 -1.34 -10.76
CA ALA A 9 -26.50 -0.17 -11.61
C ALA A 9 -25.56 -0.46 -12.80
N LEU A 10 -26.04 -0.20 -14.00
CA LEU A 10 -25.25 -0.25 -15.23
C LEU A 10 -24.08 0.73 -15.12
N PRO A 11 -22.87 0.36 -15.58
CA PRO A 11 -21.72 1.27 -15.59
C PRO A 11 -22.06 2.60 -16.24
N THR A 12 -21.76 3.69 -15.55
CA THR A 12 -21.86 5.03 -16.15
C THR A 12 -20.67 5.28 -17.06
N ARG A 13 -20.86 6.09 -18.11
CA ARG A 13 -19.76 6.57 -18.95
C ARG A 13 -18.65 7.23 -18.11
N ILE A 14 -19.04 8.03 -17.11
CA ILE A 14 -18.13 8.67 -16.16
C ILE A 14 -17.36 7.61 -15.36
N GLY A 15 -18.03 6.58 -14.84
CA GLY A 15 -17.38 5.51 -14.09
C GLY A 15 -16.32 4.77 -14.91
N THR A 16 -16.61 4.51 -16.19
CA THR A 16 -15.65 3.91 -17.13
C THR A 16 -14.47 4.86 -17.41
N GLU A 17 -14.72 6.15 -17.61
CA GLU A 17 -13.66 7.15 -17.83
C GLU A 17 -12.74 7.30 -16.60
N ILE A 18 -13.30 7.33 -15.38
CA ILE A 18 -12.53 7.33 -14.13
C ILE A 18 -11.67 6.07 -14.02
N LEU A 19 -12.24 4.89 -14.28
CA LEU A 19 -11.50 3.64 -14.19
C LEU A 19 -10.36 3.58 -15.23
N ASN A 20 -10.59 4.09 -16.45
CA ASN A 20 -9.56 4.19 -17.48
C ASN A 20 -8.37 5.08 -17.08
N LEU A 21 -8.54 6.07 -16.20
CA LEU A 21 -7.42 6.79 -15.60
C LEU A 21 -6.56 5.91 -14.68
N LEU A 22 -7.14 4.90 -14.03
CA LEU A 22 -6.42 4.00 -13.11
C LEU A 22 -5.64 2.92 -13.86
N LEU A 23 -6.13 2.45 -15.01
CA LEU A 23 -5.59 1.29 -15.73
C LEU A 23 -4.10 1.40 -16.12
N PRO A 24 -3.58 2.57 -16.58
CA PRO A 24 -2.14 2.73 -16.86
C PRO A 24 -1.25 2.47 -15.63
N HIS A 25 -1.83 2.60 -14.43
CA HIS A 25 -1.17 2.40 -13.15
C HIS A 25 -1.50 1.04 -12.52
N HIS A 26 -2.19 0.14 -13.24
CA HIS A 26 -2.53 -1.18 -12.70
C HIS A 26 -1.27 -2.00 -12.41
N ARG A 27 -1.20 -2.50 -11.17
CA ARG A 27 -0.10 -3.29 -10.65
C ARG A 27 -0.42 -4.76 -10.83
N THR A 28 0.27 -5.40 -11.77
CA THR A 28 0.11 -6.82 -12.11
C THR A 28 1.46 -7.53 -12.17
N THR A 29 1.48 -8.82 -11.85
CA THR A 29 2.67 -9.70 -12.00
C THR A 29 2.80 -10.28 -13.40
N GLY A 30 1.74 -10.20 -14.23
CA GLY A 30 1.75 -10.71 -15.60
C GLY A 30 1.99 -9.60 -16.62
N ARG A 31 2.84 -9.85 -17.62
CA ARG A 31 2.84 -9.07 -18.86
C ARG A 31 1.71 -9.59 -19.76
N ALA A 32 0.48 -9.13 -19.53
CA ALA A 32 -0.54 -9.27 -20.55
C ALA A 32 -0.15 -8.38 -21.75
N PRO A 33 -0.19 -8.86 -23.01
CA PRO A 33 0.18 -8.05 -24.17
C PRO A 33 -0.74 -6.85 -24.39
N VAL A 34 -1.97 -6.93 -23.88
CA VAL A 34 -2.99 -5.89 -23.93
C VAL A 34 -3.53 -5.66 -22.51
N PRO A 35 -3.61 -4.40 -22.03
CA PRO A 35 -4.25 -4.09 -20.77
C PRO A 35 -5.72 -4.58 -20.77
N ALA A 36 -6.17 -5.14 -19.65
CA ALA A 36 -7.57 -5.52 -19.52
C ALA A 36 -8.46 -4.26 -19.59
N PRO A 37 -9.62 -4.33 -20.25
CA PRO A 37 -10.51 -3.18 -20.37
C PRO A 37 -11.21 -2.90 -19.04
N ALA A 38 -11.79 -1.70 -18.89
CA ALA A 38 -12.44 -1.25 -17.66
C ALA A 38 -13.53 -2.22 -17.16
N GLU A 39 -14.29 -2.83 -18.08
CA GLU A 39 -15.36 -3.78 -17.78
C GLU A 39 -14.86 -5.03 -17.06
N ALA A 40 -13.58 -5.39 -17.23
CA ALA A 40 -12.97 -6.51 -16.53
C ALA A 40 -12.73 -6.23 -15.02
N PHE A 41 -12.83 -4.97 -14.59
CA PHE A 41 -12.69 -4.52 -13.19
C PHE A 41 -14.07 -4.17 -12.59
N HIS A 42 -15.04 -5.07 -12.79
CA HIS A 42 -16.45 -4.88 -12.42
C HIS A 42 -16.66 -4.48 -10.94
N HIS A 43 -15.87 -5.00 -9.99
CA HIS A 43 -15.95 -4.58 -8.58
C HIS A 43 -15.65 -3.09 -8.41
N GLN A 44 -14.58 -2.61 -9.03
CA GLN A 44 -14.17 -1.21 -8.95
C GLN A 44 -15.16 -0.32 -9.70
N LEU A 45 -15.54 -0.72 -10.91
CA LEU A 45 -16.46 0.03 -11.76
C LEU A 45 -17.83 0.21 -11.09
N ARG A 46 -18.32 -0.84 -10.41
CA ARG A 46 -19.56 -0.78 -9.63
C ARG A 46 -19.47 0.23 -8.48
N ARG A 47 -18.41 0.17 -7.66
CA ARG A 47 -18.22 1.12 -6.55
C ARG A 47 -18.08 2.56 -7.02
N ILE A 48 -17.34 2.79 -8.10
CA ILE A 48 -17.21 4.11 -8.72
C ILE A 48 -18.58 4.59 -9.21
N THR A 49 -19.34 3.71 -9.87
CA THR A 49 -20.69 4.02 -10.39
C THR A 49 -21.67 4.37 -9.28
N ASP A 50 -21.62 3.68 -8.14
CA ASP A 50 -22.43 4.00 -6.96
C ASP A 50 -22.17 5.45 -6.50
N PHE A 51 -20.90 5.87 -6.34
CA PHE A 51 -20.54 7.25 -6.00
C PHE A 51 -21.02 8.26 -7.05
N VAL A 52 -20.84 7.94 -8.33
CA VAL A 52 -21.26 8.82 -9.45
C VAL A 52 -22.77 9.04 -9.42
N HIS A 53 -23.57 8.00 -9.20
CA HIS A 53 -25.03 8.12 -9.09
C HIS A 53 -25.47 8.95 -7.89
N GLU A 54 -24.75 8.86 -6.78
CA GLU A 54 -25.00 9.65 -5.57
C GLU A 54 -24.53 11.11 -5.67
N GLY A 55 -23.79 11.47 -6.73
CA GLY A 55 -23.18 12.80 -6.84
C GLY A 55 -22.09 13.05 -5.79
N ALA A 56 -21.53 11.98 -5.20
CA ALA A 56 -20.57 12.04 -4.11
C ALA A 56 -19.13 11.82 -4.60
N PRO A 57 -18.11 12.43 -3.95
CA PRO A 57 -16.72 12.19 -4.30
C PRO A 57 -16.35 10.70 -4.21
N VAL A 58 -15.64 10.18 -5.21
CA VAL A 58 -15.18 8.78 -5.19
C VAL A 58 -14.16 8.59 -4.08
N VAL A 59 -14.46 7.67 -3.14
CA VAL A 59 -13.56 7.39 -2.02
C VAL A 59 -12.73 6.14 -2.31
N PHE A 60 -11.41 6.28 -2.28
CA PHE A 60 -10.46 5.19 -2.34
C PHE A 60 -9.88 4.89 -0.96
N THR A 61 -9.65 3.61 -0.66
CA THR A 61 -8.83 3.19 0.49
C THR A 61 -7.56 2.52 -0.03
N LEU A 62 -6.42 2.86 0.56
CA LEU A 62 -5.12 2.31 0.19
C LEU A 62 -4.36 1.87 1.45
N PRO A 63 -4.39 0.58 1.80
CA PRO A 63 -3.46 0.02 2.79
C PRO A 63 -2.02 0.19 2.31
N GLY A 64 -1.18 0.83 3.12
CA GLY A 64 0.22 1.10 2.83
C GLY A 64 0.77 2.30 3.59
N PHE A 65 2.02 2.65 3.31
CA PHE A 65 2.78 3.64 4.08
C PHE A 65 2.87 3.27 5.59
N PRO A 66 3.33 2.05 5.94
CA PRO A 66 3.45 1.62 7.34
C PRO A 66 4.57 2.34 8.09
N CYS A 67 5.78 2.21 7.56
CA CYS A 67 7.07 2.65 8.08
C CYS A 67 8.13 2.26 7.05
N LYS A 68 9.33 2.86 7.10
CA LYS A 68 10.46 2.39 6.30
C LYS A 68 10.93 0.99 6.74
N SER A 69 11.47 0.23 5.79
CA SER A 69 12.15 -1.05 6.03
C SER A 69 13.22 -0.90 7.12
N PRO A 70 13.35 -1.86 8.05
CA PRO A 70 14.44 -1.85 9.02
C PRO A 70 15.81 -2.14 8.40
N ASN A 71 15.88 -2.58 7.13
CA ASN A 71 17.14 -2.85 6.47
C ASN A 71 17.76 -1.56 5.88
N PRO A 72 18.90 -1.06 6.42
CA PRO A 72 19.53 0.16 5.95
C PRO A 72 20.12 0.05 4.54
N ALA A 73 20.23 -1.15 3.95
CA ALA A 73 20.63 -1.33 2.56
C ALA A 73 19.49 -1.06 1.56
N LYS A 74 18.23 -1.01 2.04
CA LYS A 74 17.04 -0.78 1.21
C LYS A 74 16.60 0.68 1.21
N VAL A 75 16.71 1.37 2.35
CA VAL A 75 16.13 2.71 2.58
C VAL A 75 17.17 3.72 3.08
N LEU A 76 16.86 5.01 3.00
CA LEU A 76 17.73 6.11 3.42
C LEU A 76 17.71 6.43 4.93
N GLY A 77 16.65 6.05 5.61
CA GLY A 77 16.42 6.30 7.04
C GLY A 77 15.08 5.70 7.48
N HIS A 78 14.61 6.03 8.68
CA HIS A 78 13.31 5.56 9.19
C HIS A 78 12.13 6.49 8.85
N LEU A 79 12.40 7.73 8.43
CA LEU A 79 11.39 8.72 8.04
C LEU A 79 11.07 8.63 6.53
N PRO A 80 9.90 9.13 6.08
CA PRO A 80 9.58 9.23 4.67
C PRO A 80 10.59 10.10 3.92
N ASP A 81 10.95 9.69 2.71
CA ASP A 81 11.89 10.42 1.86
C ASP A 81 11.23 10.80 0.51
N GLN A 82 12.02 11.14 -0.50
CA GLN A 82 11.49 11.55 -1.80
C GLN A 82 10.60 10.48 -2.45
N GLY A 83 10.80 9.19 -2.14
CA GLY A 83 9.95 8.12 -2.64
C GLY A 83 8.50 8.27 -2.17
N GLU A 84 8.29 8.57 -0.89
CA GLU A 84 6.96 8.84 -0.36
C GLU A 84 6.39 10.15 -0.91
N ARG A 85 7.18 11.24 -0.95
CA ARG A 85 6.75 12.53 -1.49
C ARG A 85 6.16 12.39 -2.89
N LEU A 86 6.91 11.75 -3.79
CA LEU A 86 6.48 11.51 -5.17
C LEU A 86 5.22 10.63 -5.25
N SER A 87 5.11 9.63 -4.37
CA SER A 87 3.96 8.71 -4.34
C SER A 87 2.70 9.39 -3.83
N LEU A 88 2.80 10.24 -2.81
CA LEU A 88 1.69 11.03 -2.29
C LEU A 88 1.24 12.05 -3.34
N THR A 89 2.18 12.79 -3.95
CA THR A 89 1.87 13.72 -5.05
C THR A 89 1.17 13.00 -6.20
N PHE A 90 1.62 11.81 -6.60
CA PHE A 90 0.96 10.99 -7.61
C PHE A 90 -0.51 10.70 -7.26
N LEU A 91 -0.77 10.21 -6.05
CA LEU A 91 -2.14 9.89 -5.60
C LEU A 91 -3.04 11.13 -5.57
N ASN A 92 -2.51 12.27 -5.11
CA ASN A 92 -3.26 13.53 -5.09
C ASN A 92 -3.58 14.01 -6.50
N THR A 93 -2.59 14.00 -7.40
CA THR A 93 -2.78 14.34 -8.82
C THR A 93 -3.81 13.45 -9.48
N LEU A 94 -3.79 12.14 -9.20
CA LEU A 94 -4.79 11.21 -9.71
C LEU A 94 -6.22 11.62 -9.28
N CYS A 95 -6.41 12.04 -8.03
CA CYS A 95 -7.71 12.57 -7.59
C CYS A 95 -8.09 13.88 -8.30
N THR A 96 -7.13 14.75 -8.59
CA THR A 96 -7.36 15.98 -9.37
C THR A 96 -7.74 15.68 -10.83
N GLU A 97 -7.13 14.67 -11.46
CA GLU A 97 -7.52 14.24 -12.81
C GLU A 97 -8.94 13.64 -12.83
N ILE A 98 -9.32 12.89 -11.79
CA ILE A 98 -10.70 12.40 -11.64
C ILE A 98 -11.69 13.56 -11.53
N GLU A 99 -11.36 14.62 -10.78
CA GLU A 99 -12.23 15.80 -10.65
C GLU A 99 -12.50 16.52 -11.98
N ARG A 100 -11.52 16.52 -12.89
CA ARG A 100 -11.71 17.09 -14.24
C ARG A 100 -12.74 16.32 -15.07
N ILE A 101 -12.89 15.02 -14.81
CA ILE A 101 -13.89 14.14 -15.45
C ILE A 101 -15.23 14.21 -14.70
N TYR A 102 -15.17 14.30 -13.38
CA TYR A 102 -16.30 14.20 -12.47
C TYR A 102 -16.19 15.26 -11.38
N PRO A 103 -16.93 16.39 -11.47
CA PRO A 103 -16.72 17.56 -10.60
C PRO A 103 -16.71 17.32 -9.08
N PRO A 104 -17.47 16.38 -8.48
CA PRO A 104 -17.32 16.04 -7.06
C PRO A 104 -15.94 15.46 -6.70
N GLY A 105 -15.20 14.97 -7.69
CA GLY A 105 -13.81 14.52 -7.55
C GLY A 105 -13.65 13.20 -6.84
N ALA A 106 -12.48 13.03 -6.24
CA ALA A 106 -12.10 11.82 -5.52
C ALA A 106 -11.19 12.15 -4.34
N ARG A 107 -11.07 11.21 -3.40
CA ARG A 107 -10.08 11.26 -2.32
C ARG A 107 -9.49 9.90 -2.04
N VAL A 108 -8.26 9.87 -1.54
CA VAL A 108 -7.61 8.64 -1.06
C VAL A 108 -7.44 8.70 0.45
N ILE A 109 -7.93 7.66 1.12
CA ILE A 109 -7.67 7.39 2.52
C ILE A 109 -6.51 6.40 2.57
N ILE A 110 -5.34 6.88 2.99
CA ILE A 110 -4.15 6.06 3.22
C ILE A 110 -4.35 5.33 4.55
N CYS A 111 -4.59 4.03 4.47
CA CYS A 111 -4.84 3.20 5.65
C CYS A 111 -3.50 2.65 6.17
N SER A 112 -2.76 3.46 6.93
CA SER A 112 -1.43 3.09 7.42
C SER A 112 -1.50 1.87 8.33
N ASP A 113 -0.69 0.88 8.00
CA ASP A 113 -0.68 -0.44 8.61
C ASP A 113 0.55 -0.70 9.50
N GLY A 114 1.34 0.33 9.79
CA GLY A 114 2.58 0.21 10.58
C GLY A 114 2.34 -0.40 11.96
N HIS A 115 1.42 0.18 12.74
CA HIS A 115 1.13 -0.32 14.10
C HIS A 115 0.44 -1.67 14.13
N VAL A 116 -0.20 -2.06 13.01
CA VAL A 116 -0.72 -3.40 12.83
C VAL A 116 0.44 -4.40 12.76
N PHE A 117 1.58 -4.06 12.18
CA PHE A 117 2.66 -5.01 11.89
C PHE A 117 3.93 -4.89 12.73
N GLY A 118 4.16 -3.78 13.44
CA GLY A 118 5.46 -3.39 14.01
C GLY A 118 6.32 -4.52 14.59
N ASP A 119 5.79 -5.31 15.52
CA ASP A 119 6.47 -6.45 16.15
C ASP A 119 6.74 -7.63 15.19
N LEU A 120 5.91 -7.87 14.18
CA LEU A 120 6.16 -8.91 13.17
C LEU A 120 7.23 -8.53 12.17
N ILE A 121 7.38 -7.23 11.87
CA ILE A 121 8.40 -6.69 10.96
C ILE A 121 9.63 -6.16 11.68
N HIS A 122 9.65 -6.24 13.02
CA HIS A 122 10.73 -5.76 13.88
C HIS A 122 11.04 -4.25 13.71
N VAL A 123 10.00 -3.43 13.57
CA VAL A 123 10.12 -1.98 13.58
C VAL A 123 9.53 -1.44 14.89
N PRO A 124 10.30 -0.68 15.70
CA PRO A 124 9.79 -0.10 16.93
C PRO A 124 8.61 0.82 16.69
N ASP A 125 7.64 0.80 17.60
CA ASP A 125 6.42 1.59 17.51
C ASP A 125 6.69 3.10 17.40
N HIS A 126 7.70 3.64 18.09
CA HIS A 126 8.06 5.05 17.98
C HIS A 126 8.63 5.44 16.59
N HIS A 127 9.23 4.51 15.84
CA HIS A 127 9.62 4.75 14.44
C HIS A 127 8.39 4.80 13.53
N ILE A 128 7.41 3.94 13.79
CA ILE A 128 6.12 3.96 13.07
C ILE A 128 5.41 5.28 13.36
N ASP A 129 5.40 5.70 14.62
CA ASP A 129 4.79 6.96 15.04
C ASP A 129 5.43 8.15 14.30
N ALA A 130 6.76 8.24 14.34
CA ALA A 130 7.52 9.29 13.66
C ALA A 130 7.31 9.29 12.14
N TYR A 131 7.23 8.11 11.52
CA TYR A 131 6.97 7.99 10.09
C TYR A 131 5.58 8.52 9.71
N ALA A 132 4.54 8.11 10.45
CA ALA A 132 3.17 8.54 10.20
C ALA A 132 2.98 10.05 10.45
N ASP A 133 3.63 10.60 11.47
CA ASP A 133 3.57 12.03 11.79
C ASP A 133 4.28 12.86 10.71
N ASP A 134 5.48 12.44 10.26
CA ASP A 134 6.21 13.10 9.18
C ASP A 134 5.45 13.01 7.85
N LEU A 135 4.76 11.88 7.57
CA LEU A 135 3.90 11.74 6.39
C LEU A 135 2.76 12.77 6.37
N ARG A 136 2.09 12.99 7.52
CA ARG A 136 1.06 14.03 7.67
C ARG A 136 1.63 15.44 7.49
N ILE A 137 2.81 15.71 8.03
CA ILE A 137 3.51 16.99 7.85
C ILE A 137 3.81 17.23 6.36
N GLN A 138 4.33 16.23 5.65
CA GLN A 138 4.63 16.35 4.22
C GLN A 138 3.38 16.59 3.38
N MET A 139 2.28 15.89 3.69
CA MET A 139 0.99 16.13 3.03
C MET A 139 0.52 17.58 3.19
N ALA A 140 0.60 18.12 4.41
CA ALA A 140 0.23 19.51 4.69
C ALA A 140 1.15 20.53 3.98
N GLN A 141 2.47 20.32 4.02
CA GLN A 141 3.45 21.20 3.37
C GLN A 141 3.32 21.23 1.84
N LEU A 142 2.90 20.12 1.25
CA LEU A 142 2.70 19.98 -0.20
C LEU A 142 1.29 20.36 -0.66
N GLY A 143 0.36 20.68 0.26
CA GLY A 143 -1.04 20.99 -0.07
C GLY A 143 -1.78 19.81 -0.70
N LEU A 144 -1.55 18.59 -0.21
CA LEU A 144 -2.15 17.35 -0.75
C LEU A 144 -3.54 17.10 -0.15
N ASP A 145 -4.46 18.02 -0.40
CA ASP A 145 -5.78 18.09 0.26
C ASP A 145 -6.75 16.95 -0.12
N ARG A 146 -6.40 16.14 -1.12
CA ARG A 146 -7.19 14.95 -1.53
C ARG A 146 -6.80 13.69 -0.78
N LEU A 147 -5.81 13.78 0.10
CA LEU A 147 -5.29 12.66 0.86
C LEU A 147 -5.62 12.81 2.34
N SER A 148 -5.87 11.68 2.99
CA SER A 148 -6.00 11.59 4.45
C SER A 148 -5.33 10.32 4.95
N VAL A 149 -4.95 10.28 6.22
CA VAL A 149 -4.39 9.08 6.87
C VAL A 149 -5.44 8.50 7.82
N PHE A 150 -5.57 7.18 7.81
CA PHE A 150 -6.38 6.39 8.72
C PHE A 150 -5.51 5.29 9.33
N ASP A 151 -5.35 5.28 10.64
CA ASP A 151 -4.52 4.31 11.36
C ASP A 151 -5.18 3.86 12.69
N LEU A 152 -4.48 3.05 13.49
CA LEU A 152 -5.03 2.54 14.75
C LEU A 152 -5.26 3.61 15.82
N ARG A 153 -4.65 4.80 15.71
CA ARG A 153 -4.92 5.94 16.61
C ARG A 153 -6.31 6.50 16.35
N ASP A 154 -6.74 6.56 15.09
CA ASP A 154 -8.08 7.04 14.72
C ASP A 154 -9.20 6.14 15.25
N ILE A 155 -8.92 4.85 15.46
CA ILE A 155 -9.90 3.83 15.85
C ILE A 155 -9.88 3.58 17.35
N LEU A 156 -8.68 3.50 17.94
CA LEU A 156 -8.45 3.00 19.29
C LEU A 156 -7.77 4.04 20.20
N GLY A 157 -7.59 5.28 19.74
CA GLY A 157 -7.06 6.40 20.52
C GLY A 157 -5.65 6.15 21.05
N ASP A 158 -5.43 6.48 22.32
CA ASP A 158 -4.12 6.42 22.98
C ASP A 158 -3.84 5.08 23.68
N LEU A 159 -4.61 4.03 23.37
CA LEU A 159 -4.33 2.70 23.92
C LEU A 159 -2.89 2.24 23.58
N PRO A 160 -2.24 1.47 24.47
CA PRO A 160 -0.93 0.89 24.18
C PRO A 160 -0.95 0.07 22.89
N HIS A 161 0.13 0.15 22.11
CA HIS A 161 0.18 -0.41 20.76
C HIS A 161 -0.02 -1.94 20.74
N ASP A 162 0.50 -2.66 21.74
CA ASP A 162 0.22 -4.09 21.91
C ASP A 162 -1.26 -4.39 22.17
N THR A 163 -1.92 -3.56 22.97
CA THR A 163 -3.36 -3.70 23.24
C THR A 163 -4.18 -3.43 21.97
N LYS A 164 -3.78 -2.43 21.17
CA LYS A 164 -4.40 -2.16 19.86
C LYS A 164 -4.26 -3.36 18.92
N ARG A 165 -3.04 -3.91 18.79
CA ARG A 165 -2.76 -5.11 17.97
C ARG A 165 -3.59 -6.31 18.41
N ALA A 166 -3.66 -6.58 19.71
CA ALA A 166 -4.44 -7.69 20.27
C ALA A 166 -5.92 -7.55 19.92
N ARG A 167 -6.54 -6.38 20.16
CA ARG A 167 -7.96 -6.14 19.86
C ARG A 167 -8.30 -6.34 18.39
N VAL A 168 -7.45 -5.84 17.48
CA VAL A 168 -7.65 -6.02 16.03
C VAL A 168 -7.48 -7.50 15.65
N HIS A 169 -6.49 -8.18 16.22
CA HIS A 169 -6.25 -9.59 15.97
C HIS A 169 -7.44 -10.45 16.44
N ASP A 170 -7.87 -10.28 17.68
CA ASP A 170 -8.93 -11.09 18.29
C ASP A 170 -10.27 -10.95 17.56
N ARG A 171 -10.54 -9.76 17.01
CA ARG A 171 -11.81 -9.48 16.32
C ARG A 171 -11.82 -9.92 14.85
N TYR A 172 -10.71 -9.78 14.13
CA TYR A 172 -10.72 -9.91 12.67
C TYR A 172 -9.70 -10.91 12.10
N ALA A 173 -8.71 -11.36 12.86
CA ALA A 173 -7.70 -12.27 12.31
C ALA A 173 -8.31 -13.67 12.08
N PRO A 174 -8.10 -14.28 10.90
CA PRO A 174 -8.51 -15.67 10.70
C PRO A 174 -7.66 -16.60 11.56
N ALA A 175 -8.23 -17.76 11.92
CA ALA A 175 -7.48 -18.81 12.60
C ALA A 175 -6.26 -19.26 11.79
N LEU A 176 -5.14 -19.49 12.48
CA LEU A 176 -3.87 -19.85 11.85
C LEU A 176 -3.95 -21.14 11.02
N ASP A 177 -4.68 -22.15 11.51
CA ASP A 177 -4.81 -23.43 10.81
C ASP A 177 -5.69 -23.34 9.57
N ALA A 178 -6.71 -22.48 9.58
CA ALA A 178 -7.50 -22.16 8.38
C ALA A 178 -6.61 -21.52 7.32
N LEU A 179 -5.79 -20.54 7.72
CA LEU A 179 -4.84 -19.89 6.80
C LEU A 179 -3.79 -20.86 6.26
N ARG A 180 -3.26 -21.77 7.08
CA ARG A 180 -2.33 -22.82 6.62
C ARG A 180 -2.97 -23.75 5.60
N THR A 181 -4.24 -24.09 5.81
CA THR A 181 -5.01 -24.94 4.90
C THR A 181 -5.20 -24.24 3.57
N GLU A 182 -5.59 -22.97 3.59
CA GLU A 182 -5.74 -22.16 2.39
C GLU A 182 -4.43 -22.00 1.61
N VAL A 183 -3.32 -21.67 2.27
CA VAL A 183 -2.00 -21.54 1.62
C VAL A 183 -1.54 -22.84 0.95
N ARG A 184 -2.04 -24.01 1.36
CA ARG A 184 -1.76 -25.30 0.72
C ARG A 184 -2.68 -25.61 -0.47
N ALA A 185 -3.87 -25.01 -0.50
CA ALA A 185 -4.92 -25.32 -1.46
C ALA A 185 -5.08 -24.28 -2.57
N ASP A 186 -4.68 -23.02 -2.31
CA ASP A 186 -4.89 -21.89 -3.21
C ASP A 186 -3.55 -21.28 -3.67
N ASP A 187 -3.34 -21.23 -4.98
CA ASP A 187 -2.09 -20.75 -5.60
C ASP A 187 -1.86 -19.25 -5.34
N GLN A 188 -2.92 -18.45 -5.23
CA GLN A 188 -2.81 -17.02 -4.96
C GLN A 188 -2.40 -16.76 -3.51
N ALA A 189 -2.98 -17.49 -2.55
CA ALA A 189 -2.61 -17.47 -1.15
C ALA A 189 -1.15 -17.94 -0.96
N LEU A 190 -0.74 -19.00 -1.68
CA LEU A 190 0.64 -19.47 -1.71
C LEU A 190 1.61 -18.41 -2.27
N ALA A 191 1.24 -17.73 -3.36
CA ALA A 191 2.03 -16.66 -3.94
C ALA A 191 2.20 -15.48 -2.97
N LEU A 192 1.13 -15.07 -2.29
CA LEU A 192 1.17 -14.03 -1.26
C LEU A 192 2.08 -14.42 -0.10
N TYR A 193 1.94 -15.65 0.43
CA TYR A 193 2.79 -16.18 1.49
C TYR A 193 4.27 -16.20 1.11
N ARG A 194 4.59 -16.63 -0.11
CA ARG A 194 5.97 -16.60 -0.65
C ARG A 194 6.51 -15.18 -0.76
N GLY A 195 5.69 -14.24 -1.27
CA GLY A 195 6.04 -12.83 -1.37
C GLY A 195 6.36 -12.21 -0.01
N ILE A 196 5.48 -12.38 0.98
CA ILE A 196 5.68 -11.89 2.35
C ILE A 196 6.92 -12.52 2.99
N THR A 197 7.11 -13.83 2.85
CA THR A 197 8.30 -14.51 3.37
C THR A 197 9.58 -13.90 2.78
N ARG A 198 9.59 -13.61 1.47
CA ARG A 198 10.73 -12.96 0.80
C ARG A 198 10.99 -11.58 1.40
N PHE A 199 9.96 -10.74 1.57
CA PHE A 199 10.14 -9.41 2.19
C PHE A 199 10.73 -9.51 3.59
N LEU A 200 10.19 -10.38 4.44
CA LEU A 200 10.71 -10.56 5.80
C LEU A 200 12.18 -11.01 5.82
N VAL A 201 12.59 -11.86 4.87
CA VAL A 201 14.00 -12.25 4.74
C VAL A 201 14.86 -11.07 4.28
N GLU A 202 14.42 -10.32 3.27
CA GLU A 202 15.15 -9.17 2.73
C GLU A 202 15.23 -8.00 3.71
N ASP A 203 14.24 -7.83 4.59
CA ASP A 203 14.22 -6.77 5.61
C ASP A 203 15.05 -7.12 6.85
N THR A 204 15.44 -8.39 7.03
CA THR A 204 16.27 -8.78 8.17
C THR A 204 17.75 -8.64 7.80
N SER A 205 18.39 -7.51 8.16
CA SER A 205 19.82 -7.28 7.92
C SER A 205 20.73 -7.89 8.99
N ASP A 206 20.28 -7.93 10.24
CA ASP A 206 21.15 -8.16 11.41
C ASP A 206 21.08 -9.61 11.94
N TRP A 207 20.77 -10.57 11.06
CA TRP A 207 20.64 -11.97 11.44
C TRP A 207 22.00 -12.64 11.64
N THR A 208 22.26 -13.14 12.85
CA THR A 208 23.53 -13.79 13.20
C THR A 208 23.57 -15.31 12.97
N GLY A 209 22.41 -15.92 12.70
CA GLY A 209 22.29 -17.36 12.46
C GLY A 209 22.47 -17.77 10.99
N THR A 210 22.16 -19.03 10.67
CA THR A 210 22.21 -19.50 9.28
C THR A 210 21.07 -18.94 8.43
N ARG A 211 21.30 -18.81 7.12
CA ARG A 211 20.27 -18.40 6.15
C ARG A 211 19.02 -19.30 6.20
N SER A 212 19.21 -20.60 6.41
CA SER A 212 18.08 -21.54 6.54
C SER A 212 17.29 -21.33 7.82
N ALA A 213 17.93 -20.94 8.93
CA ALA A 213 17.24 -20.59 10.16
C ALA A 213 16.44 -19.29 10.00
N LEU A 214 17.01 -18.27 9.33
CA LEU A 214 16.29 -17.04 8.97
C LEU A 214 15.05 -17.36 8.13
N GLN A 215 15.22 -18.16 7.07
CA GLN A 215 14.12 -18.54 6.18
C GLN A 215 12.98 -19.24 6.95
N ARG A 216 13.30 -20.13 7.91
CA ARG A 216 12.29 -20.80 8.74
C ARG A 216 11.57 -19.82 9.66
N SER A 217 12.30 -18.92 10.32
CA SER A 217 11.70 -17.87 11.17
C SER A 217 10.77 -16.96 10.38
N CYS A 218 11.21 -16.46 9.21
CA CYS A 218 10.41 -15.61 8.35
C CYS A 218 9.17 -16.35 7.80
N ARG A 219 9.26 -17.63 7.47
CA ARG A 219 8.11 -18.46 7.08
C ARG A 219 7.06 -18.54 8.19
N GLN A 220 7.48 -18.69 9.45
CA GLN A 220 6.56 -18.71 10.58
C GLN A 220 5.90 -17.34 10.78
N ARG A 221 6.70 -16.25 10.78
CA ARG A 221 6.18 -14.88 10.92
C ARG A 221 5.27 -14.45 9.78
N ALA A 222 5.51 -14.93 8.55
CA ALA A 222 4.69 -14.60 7.38
C ALA A 222 3.21 -14.92 7.57
N TYR A 223 2.86 -16.00 8.30
CA TYR A 223 1.48 -16.28 8.63
C TYR A 223 0.84 -15.19 9.51
N GLY A 224 1.57 -14.72 10.53
CA GLY A 224 1.12 -13.61 11.37
C GLY A 224 0.89 -12.33 10.56
N VAL A 225 1.79 -12.04 9.61
CA VAL A 225 1.65 -10.87 8.72
C VAL A 225 0.39 -11.00 7.86
N ILE A 226 0.10 -12.19 7.31
CA ILE A 226 -1.13 -12.40 6.52
C ILE A 226 -2.38 -12.28 7.40
N GLN A 227 -2.38 -12.89 8.60
CA GLN A 227 -3.50 -12.77 9.54
C GLN A 227 -3.81 -11.30 9.83
N ARG A 228 -2.78 -10.51 10.12
CA ARG A 228 -2.92 -9.09 10.41
C ARG A 228 -3.28 -8.24 9.19
N SER A 229 -2.80 -8.60 8.01
CA SER A 229 -3.20 -7.96 6.75
C SER A 229 -4.68 -8.17 6.45
N ARG A 230 -5.21 -9.37 6.74
CA ARG A 230 -6.66 -9.66 6.63
C ARG A 230 -7.45 -8.92 7.70
N ALA A 231 -6.99 -8.96 8.95
CA ALA A 231 -7.62 -8.25 10.05
C ALA A 231 -7.73 -6.74 9.79
N TRP A 232 -6.65 -6.12 9.31
CA TRP A 232 -6.64 -4.71 8.90
C TRP A 232 -7.56 -4.48 7.70
N GLY A 233 -7.55 -5.42 6.75
CA GLY A 233 -8.46 -5.41 5.63
C GLY A 233 -9.93 -5.30 6.07
N ASP A 234 -10.36 -6.17 6.97
CA ASP A 234 -11.75 -6.24 7.43
C ASP A 234 -12.12 -5.02 8.28
N LEU A 235 -11.19 -4.54 9.12
CA LEU A 235 -11.39 -3.31 9.88
C LEU A 235 -11.56 -2.08 8.98
N ILE A 236 -10.77 -1.94 7.91
CA ILE A 236 -10.98 -0.89 6.91
C ILE A 236 -12.34 -1.04 6.24
N ALA A 237 -12.76 -2.27 5.90
CA ALA A 237 -14.05 -2.50 5.27
C ALA A 237 -15.23 -2.16 6.18
N GLU A 238 -15.08 -2.32 7.49
CA GLU A 238 -16.09 -1.89 8.48
C GLU A 238 -16.21 -0.36 8.51
N HIS A 239 -15.10 0.38 8.48
CA HIS A 239 -15.11 1.85 8.54
C HIS A 239 -15.38 2.54 7.19
N HIS A 240 -15.02 1.88 6.08
CA HIS A 240 -15.14 2.42 4.73
C HIS A 240 -15.79 1.42 3.75
N PRO A 241 -17.04 0.97 4.02
CA PRO A 241 -17.68 -0.17 3.33
C PRO A 241 -17.98 0.06 1.85
N HIS A 242 -18.03 1.32 1.41
CA HIS A 242 -18.31 1.71 0.03
C HIS A 242 -17.06 2.09 -0.77
N ALA A 243 -15.91 2.25 -0.12
CA ALA A 243 -14.71 2.73 -0.78
C ALA A 243 -14.19 1.75 -1.83
N VAL A 244 -13.65 2.29 -2.92
CA VAL A 244 -12.90 1.53 -3.91
C VAL A 244 -11.59 1.08 -3.27
N ARG A 245 -11.36 -0.24 -3.21
CA ARG A 245 -10.21 -0.83 -2.50
C ARG A 245 -8.99 -0.87 -3.41
N LEU A 246 -8.05 0.04 -3.18
CA LEU A 246 -6.73 -0.01 -3.78
C LEU A 246 -5.81 -0.97 -2.98
N SER A 247 -4.70 -1.35 -3.60
CA SER A 247 -3.71 -2.25 -3.02
C SER A 247 -2.33 -1.90 -3.57
N ILE A 248 -1.31 -1.86 -2.71
CA ILE A 248 0.09 -1.79 -3.16
C ILE A 248 0.66 -3.14 -3.58
N HIS A 249 -0.07 -4.24 -3.41
CA HIS A 249 0.32 -5.53 -3.97
C HIS A 249 -0.34 -5.75 -5.33
N PRO A 250 0.28 -6.54 -6.22
CA PRO A 250 -0.37 -6.99 -7.43
C PRO A 250 -1.69 -7.72 -7.14
N GLN A 251 -2.72 -7.43 -7.93
CA GLN A 251 -4.05 -8.05 -7.80
C GLN A 251 -4.52 -8.60 -9.14
N PRO A 252 -5.22 -9.75 -9.15
CA PRO A 252 -5.79 -10.28 -10.38
C PRO A 252 -6.86 -9.34 -10.95
N VAL A 253 -7.00 -9.35 -12.28
CA VAL A 253 -8.13 -8.70 -12.96
C VAL A 253 -9.42 -9.35 -12.48
N GLY A 254 -10.46 -8.54 -12.27
CA GLY A 254 -11.73 -9.00 -11.70
C GLY A 254 -11.68 -9.26 -10.19
N GLY A 255 -10.55 -9.04 -9.52
CA GLY A 255 -10.47 -9.11 -8.06
C GLY A 255 -11.11 -7.89 -7.37
N PRO A 256 -11.53 -8.01 -6.10
CA PRO A 256 -12.16 -6.91 -5.35
C PRO A 256 -11.18 -5.78 -5.00
N LYS A 257 -9.87 -6.04 -5.08
CA LYS A 257 -8.81 -5.06 -4.82
C LYS A 257 -8.16 -4.66 -6.15
N PHE A 258 -7.92 -3.37 -6.33
CA PHE A 258 -7.18 -2.83 -7.47
C PHE A 258 -5.72 -2.62 -7.08
N GLY A 259 -4.81 -3.40 -7.66
CA GLY A 259 -3.37 -3.17 -7.49
C GLY A 259 -2.99 -1.84 -8.15
N ILE A 260 -2.46 -0.87 -7.40
CA ILE A 260 -2.00 0.42 -7.94
C ILE A 260 -0.48 0.55 -7.82
N ARG A 261 0.16 0.97 -8.91
CA ARG A 261 1.58 1.32 -8.96
C ARG A 261 1.73 2.80 -8.63
N LEU A 262 2.51 3.09 -7.59
CA LEU A 262 2.73 4.47 -7.14
C LEU A 262 3.84 5.19 -7.93
N LEU A 263 4.90 4.46 -8.29
CA LEU A 263 6.06 4.96 -9.03
C LEU A 263 6.66 3.85 -9.91
N ASP A 264 7.49 4.25 -10.87
CA ASP A 264 8.22 3.29 -11.71
C ASP A 264 9.19 2.47 -10.87
N ALA A 265 9.13 1.15 -11.02
CA ALA A 265 9.99 0.20 -10.33
C ALA A 265 10.11 -1.08 -11.16
N ARG A 266 11.33 -1.62 -11.23
CA ARG A 266 11.61 -2.88 -11.96
C ARG A 266 10.84 -4.07 -11.39
N ASP A 267 10.78 -4.17 -10.06
CA ASP A 267 10.00 -5.19 -9.38
C ASP A 267 8.60 -4.66 -9.09
N ALA A 268 7.59 -5.40 -9.54
CA ALA A 268 6.18 -5.15 -9.26
C ALA A 268 5.84 -5.26 -7.77
N TRP A 269 6.78 -5.54 -6.88
CA TRP A 269 6.57 -5.54 -5.42
C TRP A 269 7.25 -4.39 -4.68
N THR A 270 8.12 -3.62 -5.33
CA THR A 270 8.80 -2.48 -4.69
C THR A 270 7.81 -1.39 -4.30
N THR A 271 7.87 -0.93 -3.06
CA THR A 271 7.12 0.23 -2.55
C THR A 271 8.10 1.27 -2.01
N PRO A 272 7.69 2.55 -1.90
CA PRO A 272 8.57 3.64 -1.44
C PRO A 272 9.30 3.32 -0.13
N TRP A 273 8.59 2.69 0.81
CA TRP A 273 9.13 2.35 2.12
C TRP A 273 10.08 1.14 2.14
N HIS A 274 10.28 0.45 1.01
CA HIS A 274 11.28 -0.61 0.85
C HIS A 274 12.39 -0.22 -0.13
N SER A 275 12.56 1.08 -0.42
CA SER A 275 13.45 1.56 -1.47
C SER A 275 13.96 2.99 -1.22
N ALA A 276 14.80 3.47 -2.13
CA ALA A 276 15.15 4.87 -2.31
C ALA A 276 14.76 5.31 -3.74
N ALA A 277 14.43 6.59 -3.89
CA ALA A 277 14.19 7.18 -5.20
C ALA A 277 15.53 7.50 -5.91
N LEU A 278 15.59 7.22 -7.21
CA LEU A 278 16.64 7.66 -8.13
C LEU A 278 16.03 8.56 -9.20
N HIS A 279 16.51 9.79 -9.31
CA HIS A 279 16.23 10.69 -10.41
C HIS A 279 17.16 10.34 -11.58
N ARG A 280 16.58 9.91 -12.69
CA ARG A 280 17.32 9.46 -13.89
C ARG A 280 17.72 10.66 -14.76
N ALA A 281 18.73 10.45 -15.60
CA ALA A 281 19.22 11.46 -16.53
C ALA A 281 18.15 11.93 -17.55
N ASP A 282 17.14 11.11 -17.83
CA ASP A 282 15.99 11.45 -18.69
C ASP A 282 14.89 12.24 -17.96
N GLY A 283 15.11 12.64 -16.71
CA GLY A 283 14.15 13.36 -15.87
C GLY A 283 13.08 12.48 -15.21
N THR A 284 13.10 11.16 -15.46
CA THR A 284 12.14 10.24 -14.84
C THR A 284 12.62 9.76 -13.46
N TRP A 285 11.68 9.30 -12.63
CA TRP A 285 11.95 8.78 -11.30
C TRP A 285 11.79 7.28 -11.25
N THR A 286 12.62 6.61 -10.45
CA THR A 286 12.44 5.17 -10.21
C THR A 286 12.78 4.78 -8.78
N LEU A 287 12.08 3.76 -8.29
CA LEU A 287 12.34 3.16 -6.98
C LEU A 287 13.26 1.94 -7.12
N MET A 288 14.31 1.91 -6.31
CA MET A 288 15.20 0.76 -6.18
C MET A 288 15.84 0.70 -4.79
N PRO A 289 16.41 -0.44 -4.35
CA PRO A 289 17.11 -0.51 -3.07
C PRO A 289 18.22 0.55 -2.99
N ARG A 290 18.38 1.21 -1.84
CA ARG A 290 19.42 2.23 -1.59
C ARG A 290 20.80 1.78 -2.09
N ALA A 291 21.21 0.55 -1.80
CA ALA A 291 22.51 0.04 -2.22
C ALA A 291 22.69 -0.02 -3.75
N ALA A 292 21.61 -0.20 -4.51
CA ALA A 292 21.63 -0.15 -5.97
C ALA A 292 21.67 1.30 -6.46
N ALA A 293 20.86 2.19 -5.88
CA ALA A 293 20.83 3.61 -6.24
C ALA A 293 22.20 4.29 -6.03
N ALA A 294 22.88 3.95 -4.92
CA ALA A 294 24.22 4.47 -4.59
C ALA A 294 25.33 4.07 -5.58
N ARG A 295 25.12 3.01 -6.40
CA ARG A 295 26.08 2.62 -7.45
C ARG A 295 25.86 3.40 -8.75
N LEU A 296 24.66 3.95 -8.94
CA LEU A 296 24.25 4.62 -10.18
C LEU A 296 24.27 6.15 -10.07
N GLY A 297 24.28 6.67 -8.85
CA GLY A 297 24.14 8.09 -8.60
C GLY A 297 24.71 8.53 -7.26
N HIS A 298 24.66 9.84 -7.02
CA HIS A 298 25.09 10.46 -5.77
C HIS A 298 23.89 10.86 -4.90
N LEU A 299 24.09 10.83 -3.59
CA LEU A 299 23.03 11.12 -2.62
C LEU A 299 22.78 12.62 -2.52
N ILE A 300 21.52 13.02 -2.66
CA ILE A 300 21.05 14.38 -2.41
C ILE A 300 20.54 14.49 -0.97
N GLN A 301 20.94 15.56 -0.32
CA GLN A 301 20.47 15.97 1.01
C GLN A 301 19.47 17.11 0.84
N GLN A 302 18.38 17.08 1.57
CA GLN A 302 17.40 18.16 1.64
C GLN A 302 17.05 18.40 3.11
N ASP A 303 17.10 19.67 3.54
CA ASP A 303 16.82 20.06 4.93
C ASP A 303 17.67 19.28 5.96
N GLY A 304 18.91 18.98 5.60
CA GLY A 304 19.85 18.21 6.43
C GLY A 304 19.58 16.71 6.51
N ARG A 305 18.66 16.17 5.69
CA ARG A 305 18.31 14.74 5.65
C ARG A 305 18.53 14.12 4.27
N PRO A 306 18.92 12.83 4.20
CA PRO A 306 18.99 12.09 2.94
C PRO A 306 17.63 12.08 2.23
N SER A 307 17.59 12.50 0.96
CA SER A 307 16.32 12.64 0.20
C SER A 307 16.17 11.61 -0.92
N HIS A 308 17.14 11.53 -1.83
CA HIS A 308 17.13 10.64 -2.99
C HIS A 308 18.52 10.57 -3.63
N PHE A 309 18.67 9.75 -4.67
CA PHE A 309 19.86 9.75 -5.51
C PHE A 309 19.60 10.45 -6.85
N VAL A 310 20.61 11.09 -7.42
CA VAL A 310 20.60 11.60 -8.80
C VAL A 310 21.62 10.82 -9.60
N HIS A 311 21.19 10.30 -10.76
CA HIS A 311 22.06 9.53 -11.66
C HIS A 311 23.28 10.37 -12.08
N ASN A 312 24.43 9.72 -12.16
CA ASN A 312 25.68 10.35 -12.62
C ASN A 312 25.60 10.79 -14.08
#